data_AF-A0A0W4ZBY2-F1
#
_entry.id   AF-A0A0W4ZBY2-F1
#
_cell.length_a   1.000
_cell.length_b   1.000
_cell.length_c   1.000
_cell.angle_alpha   90.00
_cell.angle_beta   90.00
_cell.angle_gamma   90.00
#
_symmetry.space_group_name_H-M   'P 1'
#
loop_
_entity.id
_entity.type
_entity.pdbx_description
1 polymer ?
#
loop_
_entity_poly.entity_id
_entity_poly.type
_entity_poly.pdbx_seq_one_letter_code
_entity_poly.pdbx_strand_id
1 'polypeptide(L)'
;MEKFTKWRDRGTGLAPFFQNSFEIQSPKWVFLILGIFLYIIRHLFIFFLFISYIIFVHVILSAIFQPLFPGMVHFVKKLYIGSVFIICGISLSSFQINYTKKKRTVPCAQDIIISCYCSPLDILCLIYNYDPIFTISFSNTSLVQHVSGLKALFYTFSVPKRSPYKNYTTLDSLSKLYPNRIISVFPEGTTSNGNGLLLFTQSLESVTPQAKIFPLSIKYSNYLTTPLPGSFFIFLLRFTFKLTHNFQIKISETPIIADHPEKLGEIASIALSKLSKIPRLELGVNEKISFLKAWKTFSKV
;
A
#
# COMPACT_ATOMS: atom_id res chain seq x y z
N MET A 1 20.52 -18.93 -12.20
CA MET A 1 19.93 -17.67 -11.69
C MET A 1 20.29 -16.44 -12.53
N GLU A 2 21.03 -16.57 -13.64
CA GLU A 2 21.51 -15.44 -14.45
C GLU A 2 20.43 -14.78 -15.32
N LYS A 3 19.34 -15.48 -15.66
CA LYS A 3 18.30 -15.00 -16.60
C LYS A 3 17.50 -13.77 -16.13
N PHE A 4 17.50 -13.45 -14.83
CA PHE A 4 16.78 -12.28 -14.30
C PHE A 4 17.70 -11.23 -13.65
N THR A 5 19.02 -11.30 -13.90
CA THR A 5 19.99 -10.31 -13.42
C THR A 5 19.67 -8.90 -13.92
N LYS A 6 19.04 -8.78 -15.10
CA LYS A 6 18.58 -7.50 -15.67
C LYS A 6 17.63 -6.72 -14.77
N TRP A 7 16.82 -7.40 -13.94
CA TRP A 7 15.88 -6.77 -13.01
C TRP A 7 16.39 -6.75 -11.57
N ARG A 8 17.71 -6.83 -11.42
CA ARG A 8 18.40 -6.44 -10.20
C ARG A 8 18.92 -5.02 -10.35
N ASP A 9 18.79 -4.26 -9.28
CA ASP A 9 19.37 -2.93 -9.21
C ASP A 9 20.89 -3.02 -9.30
N ARG A 10 21.50 -2.18 -10.14
CA ARG A 10 22.95 -2.26 -10.44
C ARG A 10 23.80 -1.82 -9.25
N GLY A 11 23.33 -0.85 -8.47
CA GLY A 11 24.05 -0.32 -7.32
C GLY A 11 23.97 -1.24 -6.11
N THR A 12 22.79 -1.79 -5.82
CA THR A 12 22.53 -2.55 -4.59
C THR A 12 22.46 -4.06 -4.78
N GLY A 13 22.31 -4.57 -6.01
CA GLY A 13 22.11 -5.98 -6.32
C GLY A 13 20.72 -6.53 -5.91
N LEU A 14 19.84 -5.67 -5.40
CA LEU A 14 18.51 -6.02 -4.92
C LEU A 14 17.55 -6.31 -6.07
N ALA A 15 16.64 -7.27 -5.86
CA ALA A 15 15.69 -7.72 -6.87
C ALA A 15 14.26 -7.41 -6.39
N PRO A 16 13.72 -6.19 -6.59
CA PRO A 16 12.50 -5.72 -5.92
C PRO A 16 11.22 -6.39 -6.42
N PHE A 17 11.27 -7.10 -7.54
CA PHE A 17 10.10 -7.74 -8.14
C PHE A 17 9.93 -9.21 -7.76
N PHE A 18 10.89 -9.76 -7.01
CA PHE A 18 10.84 -11.14 -6.54
C PHE A 18 10.10 -11.25 -5.23
N GLN A 19 9.27 -12.29 -5.12
CA GLN A 19 8.62 -12.65 -3.88
C GLN A 19 9.66 -13.10 -2.86
N ASN A 20 9.60 -12.55 -1.65
CA ASN A 20 10.42 -13.03 -0.53
C ASN A 20 9.93 -14.40 -0.03
N SER A 21 10.86 -15.20 0.48
CA SER A 21 10.58 -16.52 1.03
C SER A 21 9.59 -16.47 2.19
N PHE A 22 8.63 -17.40 2.19
CA PHE A 22 7.78 -17.64 3.35
C PHE A 22 8.44 -18.69 4.24
N GLU A 23 9.00 -18.25 5.37
CA GLU A 23 9.70 -19.13 6.30
C GLU A 23 8.77 -19.69 7.38
N ILE A 24 8.78 -21.01 7.51
CA ILE A 24 8.06 -21.77 8.54
C ILE A 24 9.07 -22.08 9.66
N GLN A 25 8.69 -21.77 10.90
CA GLN A 25 9.53 -22.01 12.08
C GLN A 25 9.71 -23.52 12.33
N SER A 26 10.86 -23.89 12.89
CA SER A 26 11.12 -25.25 13.37
C SER A 26 10.48 -25.47 14.75
N PRO A 27 9.84 -26.62 15.04
CA PRO A 27 9.68 -27.80 14.19
C PRO A 27 8.55 -27.64 13.15
N LYS A 28 8.87 -27.91 11.87
CA LYS A 28 8.00 -27.60 10.72
C LYS A 28 6.60 -28.23 10.80
N TRP A 29 6.50 -29.46 11.28
CA TRP A 29 5.23 -30.22 11.29
C TRP A 29 4.21 -29.62 12.25
N VAL A 30 4.62 -29.20 13.45
CA VAL A 30 3.74 -28.56 14.44
C VAL A 30 3.19 -27.24 13.89
N PHE A 31 4.08 -26.39 13.37
CA PHE A 31 3.69 -25.10 12.80
C PHE A 31 2.85 -25.24 11.52
N LEU A 32 3.00 -26.36 10.78
CA LEU A 32 2.18 -26.64 9.62
C LEU A 32 0.75 -27.04 10.01
N ILE A 33 0.60 -27.95 10.97
CA ILE A 33 -0.72 -28.36 11.49
C ILE A 33 -1.45 -27.14 12.08
N LEU A 34 -0.76 -26.40 12.94
CA LEU A 34 -1.30 -25.18 13.54
C LEU A 34 -1.63 -24.12 12.48
N GLY A 35 -0.74 -23.92 11.50
CA GLY A 35 -0.94 -22.94 10.43
C GLY A 35 -2.14 -23.26 9.54
N ILE A 36 -2.38 -24.54 9.24
CA ILE A 36 -3.58 -24.97 8.50
C ILE A 36 -4.84 -24.74 9.33
N PHE A 37 -4.81 -25.10 10.61
CA PHE A 37 -5.93 -24.86 11.53
C PHE A 37 -6.29 -23.37 11.62
N LEU A 38 -5.29 -22.51 11.82
CA LEU A 38 -5.45 -21.06 11.83
C LEU A 38 -5.97 -20.54 10.49
N TYR A 39 -5.41 -21.03 9.38
CA TYR A 39 -5.84 -20.66 8.04
C TYR A 39 -7.34 -20.89 7.85
N ILE A 40 -7.84 -22.10 8.15
CA ILE A 40 -9.25 -22.47 7.96
C ILE A 40 -10.16 -21.60 8.84
N ILE A 41 -9.87 -21.53 10.15
CA ILE A 41 -10.70 -20.80 11.11
C ILE A 41 -10.73 -19.31 10.79
N ARG A 42 -9.56 -18.70 10.55
CA ARG A 42 -9.48 -17.27 10.24
C ARG A 42 -10.19 -16.95 8.93
N HIS A 43 -10.04 -17.79 7.91
CA HIS A 43 -10.76 -17.60 6.65
C HIS A 43 -12.27 -17.62 6.84
N LEU A 44 -12.79 -18.54 7.65
CA LEU A 44 -14.21 -18.58 7.96
C LEU A 44 -14.70 -17.27 8.59
N PHE A 45 -14.00 -16.77 9.62
CA PHE A 45 -14.37 -15.51 10.27
C PHE A 45 -14.20 -14.28 9.36
N ILE A 46 -13.11 -14.21 8.59
CA ILE A 46 -12.88 -13.12 7.64
C ILE A 46 -13.95 -13.11 6.56
N PHE A 47 -14.38 -14.28 6.08
CA PHE A 47 -15.45 -14.41 5.09
C PHE A 47 -16.78 -13.88 5.63
N PHE A 48 -17.17 -14.27 6.85
CA PHE A 48 -18.37 -13.74 7.49
C PHE A 48 -18.29 -12.23 7.73
N LEU A 49 -17.14 -11.72 8.19
CA LEU A 49 -16.91 -10.27 8.35
C LEU A 49 -16.95 -9.52 7.02
N PHE A 50 -16.47 -10.13 5.94
CA PHE A 50 -16.50 -9.52 4.62
C PHE A 50 -17.93 -9.41 4.09
N ILE A 51 -18.74 -10.47 4.22
CA ILE A 51 -20.16 -10.45 3.83
C ILE A 51 -20.90 -9.39 4.64
N SER A 52 -20.74 -9.38 5.96
CA SER A 52 -21.42 -8.39 6.81
C SER A 52 -20.94 -6.96 6.52
N TYR A 53 -19.66 -6.76 6.21
CA TYR A 53 -19.15 -5.46 5.76
C TYR A 53 -19.84 -4.98 4.47
N ILE A 54 -19.97 -5.84 3.46
CA ILE A 54 -20.62 -5.46 2.19
C ILE A 54 -22.08 -5.09 2.42
N ILE A 55 -22.83 -5.92 3.15
CA ILE A 55 -24.26 -5.69 3.41
C ILE A 55 -24.47 -4.47 4.31
N PHE A 56 -23.79 -4.40 5.44
CA PHE A 56 -24.05 -3.38 6.46
C PHE A 56 -23.34 -2.06 6.17
N VAL A 57 -22.05 -2.10 5.85
CA VAL A 57 -21.25 -0.88 5.69
C VAL A 57 -21.40 -0.32 4.28
N HIS A 58 -21.26 -1.15 3.25
CA HIS A 58 -21.25 -0.65 1.87
C HIS A 58 -22.65 -0.31 1.36
N VAL A 59 -23.63 -1.20 1.54
CA VAL A 59 -25.00 -0.99 1.03
C VAL A 59 -25.81 -0.04 1.91
N ILE A 60 -25.81 -0.22 3.23
CA ILE A 60 -26.69 0.56 4.13
C ILE A 60 -25.98 1.83 4.62
N LEU A 61 -24.87 1.67 5.33
CA LEU A 61 -24.25 2.77 6.08
C LEU A 61 -23.64 3.83 5.14
N SER A 62 -22.90 3.40 4.11
CA SER A 62 -22.23 4.33 3.21
C SER A 62 -23.19 5.02 2.25
N ALA A 63 -24.34 4.42 1.91
CA ALA A 63 -25.32 5.05 1.04
C ALA A 63 -26.09 6.16 1.77
N ILE A 64 -26.46 5.91 3.02
CA ILE A 64 -27.35 6.79 3.80
C ILE A 64 -26.57 7.77 4.67
N PHE A 65 -25.55 7.30 5.38
CA PHE A 65 -24.90 8.07 6.46
C PHE A 65 -23.57 8.69 6.07
N GLN A 66 -22.95 8.32 4.94
CA GLN A 66 -21.71 8.94 4.48
C GLN A 66 -21.81 10.47 4.27
N PRO A 67 -22.91 11.04 3.71
CA PRO A 67 -23.03 12.49 3.58
C PRO A 67 -23.36 13.19 4.91
N LEU A 68 -24.05 12.51 5.83
CA LEU A 68 -24.54 13.10 7.10
C LEU A 68 -23.49 13.03 8.22
N PHE A 69 -22.83 11.87 8.38
CA PHE A 69 -21.94 11.57 9.50
C PHE A 69 -20.69 10.81 9.04
N PRO A 70 -19.80 11.43 8.26
CA PRO A 70 -18.61 10.75 7.70
C PRO A 70 -17.69 10.17 8.78
N GLY A 71 -17.58 10.82 9.95
CA GLY A 71 -16.80 10.33 11.09
C GLY A 71 -17.33 9.03 11.69
N MET A 72 -18.67 8.87 11.78
CA MET A 72 -19.29 7.64 12.26
C MET A 72 -19.06 6.49 11.28
N VAL A 73 -19.22 6.73 9.98
CA VAL A 73 -18.95 5.71 8.96
C VAL A 73 -17.48 5.29 8.98
N HIS A 74 -16.55 6.24 9.13
CA HIS A 74 -15.14 5.95 9.31
C HIS A 74 -14.87 5.09 10.55
N PHE A 75 -15.49 5.42 11.69
CA PHE A 75 -15.35 4.64 12.91
C PHE A 75 -15.84 3.19 12.73
N VAL A 76 -16.98 2.98 12.08
CA VAL A 76 -17.48 1.62 11.77
C VAL A 76 -16.52 0.88 10.83
N LYS A 77 -16.06 1.50 9.74
CA LYS A 77 -15.04 0.90 8.85
C LYS A 77 -13.79 0.50 9.64
N LYS A 78 -13.34 1.36 10.55
CA LYS A 78 -12.18 1.12 11.42
C LYS A 78 -12.38 -0.09 12.33
N LEU A 79 -13.58 -0.28 12.89
CA LEU A 79 -13.91 -1.48 13.67
C LEU A 79 -13.78 -2.75 12.83
N TYR A 80 -14.39 -2.79 11.63
CA TYR A 80 -14.30 -3.96 10.75
C TYR A 80 -12.86 -4.31 10.36
N ILE A 81 -12.08 -3.31 9.95
CA ILE A 81 -10.67 -3.52 9.59
C ILE A 81 -9.84 -3.94 10.82
N GLY A 82 -10.10 -3.32 11.97
CA GLY A 82 -9.49 -3.71 13.25
C GLY A 82 -9.77 -5.17 13.61
N SER A 83 -11.01 -5.62 13.47
CA SER A 83 -11.39 -7.03 13.68
C SER A 83 -10.64 -7.97 12.75
N VAL A 84 -10.52 -7.65 11.46
CA VAL A 84 -9.74 -8.46 10.50
C VAL A 84 -8.28 -8.56 10.94
N PHE A 85 -7.67 -7.45 11.37
CA PHE A 85 -6.28 -7.44 11.85
C PHE A 85 -6.07 -8.27 13.11
N ILE A 86 -6.98 -8.17 14.10
CA ILE A 86 -6.93 -8.97 15.33
C ILE A 86 -7.05 -10.45 15.01
N ILE A 87 -8.02 -10.83 14.16
CA ILE A 87 -8.20 -12.22 13.73
C ILE A 87 -6.94 -12.76 13.07
N CYS A 88 -6.25 -11.94 12.27
CA CYS A 88 -5.01 -12.32 11.61
C CYS A 88 -3.76 -12.25 12.51
N GLY A 89 -3.91 -11.91 13.79
CA GLY A 89 -2.81 -11.92 14.75
C GLY A 89 -1.95 -10.67 14.79
N ILE A 90 -2.50 -9.52 14.37
CA ILE A 90 -1.82 -8.23 14.50
C ILE A 90 -2.36 -7.50 15.71
N SER A 91 -1.48 -7.00 16.57
CA SER A 91 -1.88 -6.17 17.71
C SER A 91 -2.41 -4.81 17.24
N LEU A 92 -3.50 -4.32 17.83
CA LEU A 92 -4.01 -2.96 17.56
C LEU A 92 -2.98 -1.88 17.92
N SER A 93 -2.15 -2.11 18.94
CA SER A 93 -1.11 -1.16 19.35
C SER A 93 -0.07 -0.94 18.25
N SER A 94 0.18 -1.95 17.42
CA SER A 94 1.10 -1.88 16.28
C SER A 94 0.63 -0.93 15.17
N PHE A 95 -0.67 -0.62 15.12
CA PHE A 95 -1.25 0.34 14.18
C PHE A 95 -1.29 1.77 14.69
N GLN A 96 -0.83 2.03 15.91
CA GLN A 96 -0.63 3.40 16.35
C GLN A 96 0.55 4.02 15.59
N ILE A 97 0.32 5.20 15.03
CA ILE A 97 1.34 5.92 14.28
C ILE A 97 2.43 6.36 15.25
N ASN A 98 3.64 5.84 15.04
CA ASN A 98 4.80 6.25 15.80
C ASN A 98 5.35 7.54 15.20
N TYR A 99 5.18 8.63 15.93
CA TYR A 99 5.83 9.91 15.64
C TYR A 99 7.26 9.86 16.18
N THR A 100 8.23 10.31 15.39
CA THR A 100 9.64 10.22 15.78
C THR A 100 10.06 11.28 16.82
N LYS A 101 9.24 12.33 17.11
CA LYS A 101 9.50 13.36 18.14
C LYS A 101 8.23 13.93 18.82
N LYS A 102 8.44 14.73 19.89
CA LYS A 102 7.41 15.31 20.79
C LYS A 102 6.44 16.33 20.16
N LYS A 103 6.84 17.11 19.14
CA LYS A 103 5.92 18.05 18.45
C LYS A 103 5.24 17.32 17.29
N ARG A 104 3.93 17.12 17.43
CA ARG A 104 3.08 16.36 16.50
C ARG A 104 2.54 17.30 15.43
N THR A 105 2.99 17.18 14.19
CA THR A 105 2.17 17.60 13.05
C THR A 105 1.42 16.36 12.57
N VAL A 106 0.09 16.47 12.49
CA VAL A 106 -0.78 15.38 12.07
C VAL A 106 -1.30 15.73 10.68
N PRO A 107 -1.33 14.79 9.73
CA PRO A 107 -1.97 15.03 8.44
C PRO A 107 -3.42 15.45 8.62
N CYS A 108 -3.78 16.56 8.00
CA CYS A 108 -5.12 17.13 7.98
C CYS A 108 -5.74 17.02 6.59
N ALA A 109 -6.99 17.43 6.45
CA ALA A 109 -7.63 17.54 5.15
C ALA A 109 -6.78 18.39 4.17
N GLN A 110 -6.81 18.05 2.88
CA GLN A 110 -5.97 18.63 1.80
C GLN A 110 -4.50 18.24 1.80
N ASP A 111 -4.00 17.62 2.88
CA ASP A 111 -2.64 17.10 2.89
C ASP A 111 -2.54 15.81 2.06
N ILE A 112 -1.34 15.55 1.55
CA ILE A 112 -1.05 14.38 0.72
C ILE A 112 -0.18 13.43 1.52
N ILE A 113 -0.59 12.16 1.62
CA ILE A 113 0.24 11.09 2.18
C ILE A 113 0.89 10.31 1.05
N ILE A 114 2.21 10.18 1.09
CA ILE A 114 2.94 9.29 0.19
C ILE A 114 3.44 8.07 0.97
N SER A 115 3.33 6.90 0.36
CA SER A 115 3.79 5.65 0.97
C SER A 115 4.31 4.68 -0.07
N CYS A 116 5.10 3.71 0.38
CA CYS A 116 5.51 2.61 -0.49
C CYS A 116 4.31 1.76 -0.90
N TYR A 117 4.38 1.11 -2.06
CA TYR A 117 3.34 0.19 -2.51
C TYR A 117 3.87 -1.24 -2.54
N CYS A 118 3.49 -2.05 -1.56
CA CYS A 118 4.07 -3.37 -1.34
C CYS A 118 2.99 -4.45 -1.25
N SER A 119 1.86 -4.19 -0.59
CA SER A 119 0.80 -5.18 -0.36
C SER A 119 -0.58 -4.53 -0.14
N PRO A 120 -1.69 -5.29 -0.18
CA PRO A 120 -3.00 -4.78 0.20
C PRO A 120 -3.09 -4.33 1.67
N LEU A 121 -2.14 -4.73 2.53
CA LEU A 121 -2.08 -4.25 3.92
C LEU A 121 -1.79 -2.76 4.00
N ASP A 122 -1.05 -2.21 3.02
CA ASP A 122 -0.77 -0.76 2.96
C ASP A 122 -2.08 0.03 2.81
N ILE A 123 -2.96 -0.46 1.93
CA ILE A 123 -4.29 0.12 1.69
C ILE A 123 -5.16 0.01 2.93
N LEU A 124 -5.25 -1.18 3.53
CA LEU A 124 -6.06 -1.39 4.74
C LEU A 124 -5.58 -0.52 5.91
N CYS A 125 -4.27 -0.40 6.08
CA CYS A 125 -3.65 0.44 7.10
C CYS A 125 -3.99 1.93 6.90
N LEU A 126 -3.95 2.41 5.65
CA LEU A 126 -4.32 3.79 5.33
C LEU A 126 -5.82 4.04 5.53
N ILE A 127 -6.69 3.10 5.15
CA ILE A 127 -8.14 3.21 5.43
C ILE A 127 -8.40 3.26 6.93
N TYR A 128 -7.73 2.39 7.71
CA TYR A 128 -7.89 2.31 9.17
C TYR A 128 -7.50 3.62 9.88
N ASN A 129 -6.44 4.28 9.43
CA ASN A 129 -5.91 5.49 10.09
C ASN A 129 -6.53 6.80 9.59
N TYR A 130 -6.81 6.90 8.29
CA TYR A 130 -7.13 8.20 7.66
C TYR A 130 -8.36 8.19 6.74
N ASP A 131 -8.87 7.02 6.31
CA ASP A 131 -9.86 6.87 5.21
C ASP A 131 -9.59 7.84 4.05
N PRO A 132 -8.38 7.79 3.45
CA PRO A 132 -7.99 8.75 2.43
C PRO A 132 -8.64 8.42 1.09
N ILE A 133 -8.54 9.36 0.17
CA ILE A 133 -8.82 9.15 -1.24
C ILE A 133 -7.61 8.48 -1.87
N PHE A 134 -7.82 7.36 -2.55
CA PHE A 134 -6.73 6.63 -3.18
C PHE A 134 -6.54 7.05 -4.64
N THR A 135 -5.27 7.05 -5.05
CA THR A 135 -4.87 7.33 -6.42
C THR A 135 -3.98 6.23 -6.95
N ILE A 136 -4.05 6.00 -8.27
CA ILE A 136 -3.11 5.14 -8.99
C ILE A 136 -2.22 6.05 -9.83
N SER A 137 -0.91 5.93 -9.63
CA SER A 137 0.11 6.61 -10.43
C SER A 137 0.57 5.73 -11.60
N PHE A 138 0.94 6.36 -12.71
CA PHE A 138 1.33 5.68 -13.95
C PHE A 138 2.71 6.13 -14.43
N SER A 139 3.39 5.29 -15.21
CA SER A 139 4.69 5.61 -15.81
C SER A 139 4.57 6.75 -16.83
N ASN A 140 5.57 7.65 -16.83
CA ASN A 140 5.76 8.72 -17.83
C ASN A 140 4.61 9.74 -17.91
N THR A 141 3.85 9.91 -16.83
CA THR A 141 2.76 10.89 -16.76
C THR A 141 2.64 11.48 -15.36
N SER A 142 2.32 12.76 -15.27
CA SER A 142 1.96 13.41 -14.00
C SER A 142 0.52 13.16 -13.56
N LEU A 143 -0.31 12.61 -14.45
CA LEU A 143 -1.70 12.30 -14.21
C LEU A 143 -1.89 11.08 -13.31
N VAL A 144 -2.94 11.12 -12.50
CA VAL A 144 -3.35 10.03 -11.61
C VAL A 144 -4.79 9.61 -11.88
N GLN A 145 -5.13 8.37 -11.51
CA GLN A 145 -6.51 7.89 -11.53
C GLN A 145 -7.05 7.83 -10.10
N HIS A 146 -8.15 8.55 -9.85
CA HIS A 146 -8.92 8.41 -8.61
C HIS A 146 -9.58 7.03 -8.52
N VAL A 147 -9.43 6.35 -7.39
CA VAL A 147 -9.99 5.01 -7.15
C VAL A 147 -10.55 4.85 -5.74
N SER A 148 -11.51 3.95 -5.59
CA SER A 148 -12.00 3.52 -4.27
C SER A 148 -10.94 2.68 -3.53
N GLY A 149 -11.05 2.61 -2.20
CA GLY A 149 -10.16 1.77 -1.38
C GLY A 149 -10.16 0.29 -1.78
N LEU A 150 -11.33 -0.26 -2.13
CA LEU A 150 -11.43 -1.64 -2.64
C LEU A 150 -10.70 -1.82 -3.98
N LYS A 151 -10.87 -0.88 -4.91
CA LYS A 151 -10.16 -0.92 -6.20
C LYS A 151 -8.65 -0.76 -6.00
N ALA A 152 -8.20 0.11 -5.09
CA ALA A 152 -6.79 0.27 -4.73
C ALA A 152 -6.21 -1.01 -4.09
N LEU A 153 -7.00 -1.70 -3.25
CA LEU A 153 -6.63 -2.98 -2.64
C LEU A 153 -6.42 -4.04 -3.73
N PHE A 154 -7.39 -4.25 -4.61
CA PHE A 154 -7.26 -5.26 -5.67
C PHE A 154 -6.24 -4.89 -6.76
N TYR A 155 -5.93 -3.60 -6.92
CA TYR A 155 -4.89 -3.16 -7.83
C TYR A 155 -3.49 -3.69 -7.43
N THR A 156 -3.26 -4.03 -6.16
CA THR A 156 -2.00 -4.67 -5.70
C THR A 156 -1.72 -6.02 -6.35
N PHE A 157 -2.76 -6.70 -6.83
CA PHE A 157 -2.68 -7.99 -7.52
C PHE A 157 -2.76 -7.86 -9.05
N SER A 158 -2.90 -6.64 -9.55
CA SER A 158 -3.05 -6.36 -10.97
C SER A 158 -1.69 -6.13 -11.64
N VAL A 159 -1.64 -6.31 -12.96
CA VAL A 159 -0.48 -5.90 -13.75
C VAL A 159 -0.49 -4.35 -13.80
N PRO A 160 0.63 -3.67 -13.50
CA PRO A 160 0.69 -2.23 -13.63
C PRO A 160 0.40 -1.81 -15.06
N LYS A 161 -0.44 -0.78 -15.22
CA LYS A 161 -0.80 -0.25 -16.52
C LYS A 161 0.12 0.92 -16.89
N ARG A 162 0.36 1.09 -18.19
CA ARG A 162 0.87 2.37 -18.72
C ARG A 162 -0.28 3.39 -18.71
N SER A 163 0.08 4.67 -18.81
CA SER A 163 -0.79 5.87 -18.84
C SER A 163 -2.29 5.59 -19.04
N PRO A 164 -3.16 6.14 -18.20
CA PRO A 164 -4.57 5.82 -18.23
C PRO A 164 -5.20 6.29 -19.54
N TYR A 165 -5.83 5.37 -20.28
CA TYR A 165 -6.65 5.71 -21.45
C TYR A 165 -8.03 6.30 -21.08
N LYS A 166 -8.45 6.23 -19.79
CA LYS A 166 -9.74 6.74 -19.27
C LYS A 166 -9.66 7.19 -17.80
N ASN A 167 -10.43 8.22 -17.44
CA ASN A 167 -10.63 8.75 -16.07
C ASN A 167 -9.34 9.17 -15.37
N TYR A 168 -8.65 10.15 -15.95
CA TYR A 168 -7.44 10.76 -15.40
C TYR A 168 -7.72 12.15 -14.83
N THR A 169 -7.00 12.51 -13.78
CA THR A 169 -7.09 13.80 -13.10
C THR A 169 -5.72 14.19 -12.57
N THR A 170 -5.50 15.47 -12.30
CA THR A 170 -4.32 15.93 -11.55
C THR A 170 -4.56 15.83 -10.05
N LEU A 171 -3.48 15.76 -9.26
CA LEU A 171 -3.59 15.82 -7.80
C LEU A 171 -4.18 17.16 -7.34
N ASP A 172 -3.87 18.26 -8.03
CA ASP A 172 -4.47 19.57 -7.78
C ASP A 172 -6.00 19.58 -7.97
N SER A 173 -6.49 18.98 -9.05
CA SER A 173 -7.95 18.88 -9.29
C SER A 173 -8.63 18.04 -8.21
N LEU A 174 -8.00 16.97 -7.76
CA LEU A 174 -8.53 16.10 -6.70
C LEU A 174 -8.55 16.81 -5.33
N SER A 175 -7.52 17.61 -5.04
CA SER A 175 -7.47 18.43 -3.82
C SER A 175 -8.64 19.41 -3.76
N LYS A 176 -8.92 20.10 -4.88
CA LYS A 176 -10.07 21.02 -5.01
C LYS A 176 -11.43 20.30 -4.94
N LEU A 177 -11.53 19.10 -5.50
CA LEU A 177 -12.79 18.33 -5.50
C LEU A 177 -13.12 17.76 -4.12
N TYR A 178 -12.11 17.44 -3.32
CA TYR A 178 -12.26 16.83 -2.01
C TYR A 178 -11.53 17.61 -0.89
N PRO A 179 -11.95 18.84 -0.57
CA PRO A 179 -11.24 19.73 0.35
C PRO A 179 -11.22 19.23 1.80
N ASN A 180 -12.08 18.27 2.16
CA ASN A 180 -12.23 17.74 3.52
C ASN A 180 -11.57 16.35 3.70
N ARG A 181 -10.76 15.89 2.74
CA ARG A 181 -10.17 14.55 2.75
C ARG A 181 -8.67 14.62 2.49
N ILE A 182 -7.96 13.61 3.02
CA ILE A 182 -6.55 13.36 2.73
C ILE A 182 -6.45 12.60 1.41
N ILE A 183 -5.44 12.90 0.60
CA ILE A 183 -5.15 12.16 -0.62
C ILE A 183 -3.95 11.24 -0.37
N SER A 184 -4.10 9.95 -0.66
CA SER A 184 -3.02 8.98 -0.60
C SER A 184 -2.49 8.67 -2.00
N VAL A 185 -1.17 8.78 -2.15
CA VAL A 185 -0.46 8.57 -3.41
C VAL A 185 0.62 7.51 -3.23
N PHE A 186 0.67 6.58 -4.18
CA PHE A 186 1.72 5.57 -4.28
C PHE A 186 2.63 5.93 -5.46
N PRO A 187 3.66 6.78 -5.25
CA PRO A 187 4.45 7.33 -6.34
C PRO A 187 5.25 6.26 -7.09
N GLU A 188 5.52 5.09 -6.50
CA GLU A 188 6.14 3.94 -7.17
C GLU A 188 5.30 3.40 -8.35
N GLY A 189 3.98 3.62 -8.36
CA GLY A 189 3.05 3.21 -9.43
C GLY A 189 2.83 1.70 -9.58
N THR A 190 3.58 0.85 -8.87
CA THR A 190 3.45 -0.61 -8.90
C THR A 190 3.91 -1.23 -7.58
N THR A 191 3.51 -2.48 -7.33
CA THR A 191 3.94 -3.22 -6.13
C THR A 191 5.39 -3.70 -6.20
N SER A 192 6.09 -3.57 -5.07
CA SER A 192 7.44 -4.09 -4.83
C SER A 192 7.45 -5.14 -3.71
N ASN A 193 8.62 -5.73 -3.43
CA ASN A 193 8.80 -6.70 -2.36
C ASN A 193 9.25 -6.08 -1.02
N GLY A 194 9.26 -4.75 -0.92
CA GLY A 194 9.58 -4.02 0.30
C GLY A 194 11.06 -3.97 0.69
N ASN A 195 11.97 -4.56 -0.10
CA ASN A 195 13.42 -4.52 0.18
C ASN A 195 14.11 -3.25 -0.33
N GLY A 196 13.47 -2.52 -1.25
CA GLY A 196 13.97 -1.26 -1.80
C GLY A 196 12.83 -0.43 -2.38
N LEU A 197 13.02 0.89 -2.39
CA LEU A 197 12.05 1.84 -2.89
C LEU A 197 12.20 1.96 -4.41
N LEU A 198 11.15 1.66 -5.16
CA LEU A 198 11.18 1.81 -6.62
C LEU A 198 11.30 3.27 -7.05
N LEU A 199 11.74 3.47 -8.28
CA LEU A 199 11.78 4.79 -8.91
C LEU A 199 10.37 5.39 -8.96
N PHE A 200 10.26 6.64 -8.53
CA PHE A 200 9.00 7.35 -8.53
C PHE A 200 8.55 7.72 -9.94
N THR A 201 7.24 7.67 -10.14
CA THR A 201 6.56 8.27 -11.29
C THR A 201 6.47 9.78 -11.12
N GLN A 202 6.09 10.46 -12.20
CA GLN A 202 5.91 11.92 -12.24
C GLN A 202 4.62 12.40 -11.56
N SER A 203 3.88 11.52 -10.87
CA SER A 203 2.56 11.85 -10.31
C SER A 203 2.59 13.06 -9.38
N LEU A 204 3.69 13.25 -8.65
CA LEU A 204 3.88 14.34 -7.69
C LEU A 204 4.08 15.71 -8.35
N GLU A 205 4.39 15.77 -9.65
CA GLU A 205 4.50 17.05 -10.37
C GLU A 205 3.13 17.74 -10.54
N SER A 206 2.02 16.98 -10.44
CA SER A 206 0.65 17.49 -10.59
C SER A 206 0.01 18.02 -9.29
N VAL A 207 0.80 18.13 -8.22
CA VAL A 207 0.37 18.56 -6.88
C VAL A 207 0.09 20.07 -6.84
N THR A 208 -0.88 20.49 -6.03
CA THR A 208 -1.14 21.91 -5.76
C THR A 208 0.11 22.58 -5.20
N PRO A 209 0.51 23.77 -5.69
CA PRO A 209 1.60 24.53 -5.10
C PRO A 209 1.41 24.70 -3.58
N GLN A 210 2.49 24.60 -2.82
CA GLN A 210 2.50 24.71 -1.36
C GLN A 210 1.72 23.62 -0.60
N ALA A 211 1.24 22.57 -1.27
CA ALA A 211 0.64 21.42 -0.59
C ALA A 211 1.66 20.75 0.35
N LYS A 212 1.16 20.25 1.48
CA LYS A 212 1.95 19.52 2.46
C LYS A 212 1.92 18.04 2.15
N ILE A 213 3.11 17.46 1.98
CA ILE A 213 3.29 16.04 1.68
C ILE A 213 3.90 15.33 2.90
N PHE A 214 3.23 14.30 3.38
CA PHE A 214 3.65 13.48 4.51
C PHE A 214 4.11 12.09 4.03
N PRO A 215 5.43 11.82 4.02
CA PRO A 215 5.94 10.47 3.88
C PRO A 215 5.46 9.57 5.03
N LEU A 216 4.91 8.41 4.69
CA LEU A 216 4.43 7.39 5.62
C LEU A 216 5.06 6.04 5.26
N SER A 217 5.77 5.46 6.22
CA SER A 217 6.38 4.14 6.13
C SER A 217 5.55 3.12 6.89
N ILE A 218 5.20 2.04 6.20
CA ILE A 218 4.54 0.87 6.77
C ILE A 218 5.52 -0.29 6.70
N LYS A 219 5.84 -0.89 7.84
CA LYS A 219 6.75 -2.02 7.94
C LYS A 219 6.02 -3.24 8.48
N TYR A 220 6.18 -4.33 7.78
CA TYR A 220 5.74 -5.67 8.17
C TYR A 220 6.66 -6.69 7.51
N SER A 221 6.46 -7.97 7.81
CA SER A 221 7.31 -9.02 7.26
C SER A 221 7.20 -9.10 5.73
N ASN A 222 8.34 -9.05 5.03
CA ASN A 222 8.39 -8.87 3.58
C ASN A 222 7.81 -10.05 2.76
N TYR A 223 7.52 -11.20 3.38
CA TYR A 223 6.81 -12.32 2.73
C TYR A 223 5.32 -12.03 2.47
N LEU A 224 4.75 -11.02 3.13
CA LEU A 224 3.37 -10.54 2.94
C LEU A 224 3.23 -9.56 1.77
N THR A 225 4.35 -9.16 1.15
CA THR A 225 4.32 -8.32 -0.04
C THR A 225 3.77 -9.07 -1.24
N THR A 226 3.21 -8.35 -2.21
CA THR A 226 2.58 -8.89 -3.42
C THR A 226 3.24 -8.32 -4.68
N PRO A 227 4.55 -8.50 -4.89
CA PRO A 227 5.22 -8.06 -6.11
C PRO A 227 4.74 -8.81 -7.36
N LEU A 228 4.14 -10.01 -7.25
CA LEU A 228 3.63 -10.74 -8.40
C LEU A 228 2.11 -10.59 -8.52
N PRO A 229 1.58 -10.36 -9.74
CA PRO A 229 0.14 -10.26 -9.97
C PRO A 229 -0.55 -11.62 -9.77
N GLY A 230 -1.85 -11.59 -9.44
CA GLY A 230 -2.65 -12.81 -9.25
C GLY A 230 -2.37 -13.59 -7.97
N SER A 231 -1.58 -13.05 -7.05
CA SER A 231 -1.16 -13.72 -5.82
C SER A 231 -2.16 -13.62 -4.66
N PHE A 232 -3.45 -13.33 -4.91
CA PHE A 232 -4.44 -13.07 -3.87
C PHE A 232 -4.60 -14.22 -2.86
N PHE A 233 -4.88 -15.43 -3.33
CA PHE A 233 -5.05 -16.59 -2.45
C PHE A 233 -3.75 -16.97 -1.72
N ILE A 234 -2.60 -16.81 -2.39
CA ILE A 234 -1.28 -17.06 -1.79
C ILE A 234 -0.99 -16.02 -0.70
N PHE A 235 -1.34 -14.77 -0.94
CA PHE A 235 -1.25 -13.70 0.06
C PHE A 235 -2.13 -14.02 1.27
N LEU A 236 -3.40 -14.35 1.06
CA LEU A 236 -4.33 -14.71 2.14
C LEU A 236 -3.83 -15.90 2.96
N LEU A 237 -3.31 -16.93 2.29
CA LEU A 237 -2.67 -18.07 2.94
C LEU A 237 -1.54 -17.58 3.86
N ARG A 238 -0.55 -16.86 3.32
CA ARG A 238 0.60 -16.36 4.11
C ARG A 238 0.19 -15.45 5.25
N PHE A 239 -0.85 -14.63 5.04
CA PHE A 239 -1.34 -13.67 6.00
C PHE A 239 -2.07 -14.34 7.16
N THR A 240 -2.83 -15.40 6.92
CA THR A 240 -3.61 -16.08 7.97
C THR A 240 -2.87 -17.25 8.61
N PHE A 241 -1.79 -17.75 7.99
CA PHE A 241 -1.07 -18.94 8.46
C PHE A 241 -0.23 -18.71 9.72
N LYS A 242 0.43 -17.55 9.88
CA LYS A 242 1.25 -17.29 11.07
C LYS A 242 0.40 -16.76 12.23
N LEU A 243 0.70 -17.21 13.45
CA LEU A 243 -0.01 -16.77 14.66
C LEU A 243 0.00 -15.26 14.83
N THR A 244 1.16 -14.63 14.68
CA THR A 244 1.34 -13.19 14.88
C THR A 244 2.16 -12.56 13.77
N HIS A 245 1.88 -11.29 13.50
CA HIS A 245 2.68 -10.48 12.58
C HIS A 245 3.15 -9.21 13.27
N ASN A 246 4.42 -8.88 13.03
CA ASN A 246 4.96 -7.61 13.45
C ASN A 246 4.57 -6.55 12.43
N PHE A 247 3.95 -5.48 12.92
CA PHE A 247 3.52 -4.35 12.13
C PHE A 247 4.03 -3.06 12.78
N GLN A 248 4.50 -2.12 11.98
CA GLN A 248 4.96 -0.82 12.48
C GLN A 248 4.66 0.27 11.46
N ILE A 249 4.00 1.33 11.92
CA ILE A 249 3.73 2.52 11.11
C ILE A 249 4.56 3.68 11.64
N LYS A 250 5.18 4.42 10.72
CA LYS A 250 5.89 5.67 11.00
C LYS A 250 5.46 6.73 10.00
N ILE A 251 5.33 7.96 10.47
CA ILE A 251 5.06 9.11 9.62
C ILE A 251 6.15 10.16 9.81
N SER A 252 6.43 10.91 8.75
CA SER A 252 7.35 12.06 8.80
C SER A 252 6.84 13.13 9.78
N GLU A 253 7.76 13.71 10.56
CA GLU A 253 7.47 14.80 11.51
C GLU A 253 7.17 16.12 10.81
N THR A 254 7.85 16.35 9.70
CA THR A 254 7.80 17.59 8.93
C THR A 254 7.23 17.26 7.56
N PRO A 255 6.15 17.95 7.14
CA PRO A 255 5.68 17.84 5.78
C PRO A 255 6.73 18.41 4.83
N ILE A 256 6.83 17.80 3.66
CA ILE A 256 7.54 18.36 2.52
C ILE A 256 6.59 19.35 1.86
N ILE A 257 7.03 20.59 1.67
CA ILE A 257 6.23 21.63 1.02
C ILE A 257 6.47 21.56 -0.49
N ALA A 258 5.40 21.56 -1.27
CA ALA A 258 5.44 21.52 -2.73
C ALA A 258 5.81 22.89 -3.34
N ASP A 259 7.08 23.29 -3.21
CA ASP A 259 7.58 24.56 -3.78
C ASP A 259 8.09 24.38 -5.23
N HIS A 260 8.81 23.28 -5.49
CA HIS A 260 9.40 22.97 -6.79
C HIS A 260 8.92 21.61 -7.30
N PRO A 261 7.85 21.56 -8.13
CA PRO A 261 7.19 20.31 -8.51
C PRO A 261 8.13 19.32 -9.22
N GLU A 262 9.08 19.79 -10.03
CA GLU A 262 10.04 18.94 -10.75
C GLU A 262 11.01 18.18 -9.83
N LYS A 263 11.46 18.81 -8.74
CA LYS A 263 12.38 18.18 -7.76
C LYS A 263 11.64 17.46 -6.63
N LEU A 264 10.32 17.66 -6.55
CA LEU A 264 9.49 17.15 -5.46
C LEU A 264 9.54 15.63 -5.37
N GLY A 265 9.52 14.94 -6.51
CA GLY A 265 9.64 13.48 -6.57
C GLY A 265 10.93 12.97 -5.96
N GLU A 266 12.06 13.64 -6.23
CA GLU A 266 13.35 13.25 -5.68
C GLU A 266 13.43 13.49 -4.17
N ILE A 267 13.04 14.68 -3.71
CA ILE A 267 13.03 15.04 -2.28
C ILE A 267 12.14 14.08 -1.49
N ALA A 268 10.93 13.80 -2.01
CA ALA A 268 9.99 12.84 -1.46
C ALA A 268 10.57 11.43 -1.39
N SER A 269 11.27 10.99 -2.45
CA SER A 269 11.91 9.67 -2.48
C SER A 269 13.00 9.53 -1.41
N ILE A 270 13.81 10.57 -1.20
CA ILE A 270 14.88 10.59 -0.20
C ILE A 270 14.28 10.54 1.21
N ALA A 271 13.25 11.34 1.48
CA ALA A 271 12.57 11.37 2.76
C ALA A 271 11.91 10.01 3.09
N LEU A 272 11.19 9.42 2.13
CA LEU A 272 10.51 8.14 2.32
C LEU A 272 11.51 6.97 2.47
N SER A 273 12.60 6.98 1.71
CA SER A 273 13.70 6.01 1.83
C SER A 273 14.35 6.07 3.22
N LYS A 274 14.66 7.27 3.73
CA LYS A 274 15.21 7.47 5.08
C LYS A 274 14.24 7.01 6.18
N LEU A 275 12.96 7.38 6.06
CA LEU A 275 11.92 6.99 7.02
C LEU A 275 11.73 5.47 7.05
N SER A 276 11.73 4.85 5.86
CA SER A 276 11.56 3.40 5.69
C SER A 276 12.85 2.61 5.90
N LYS A 277 14.01 3.25 5.99
CA LYS A 277 15.33 2.58 6.05
C LYS A 277 15.52 1.54 4.94
N ILE A 278 15.14 1.88 3.72
CA ILE A 278 15.32 1.04 2.53
C ILE A 278 16.04 1.85 1.44
N PRO A 279 16.95 1.25 0.66
CA PRO A 279 17.65 1.96 -0.41
C PRO A 279 16.68 2.34 -1.55
N ARG A 280 17.00 3.43 -2.26
CA ARG A 280 16.32 3.80 -3.50
C ARG A 280 16.90 2.97 -4.65
N LEU A 281 16.04 2.55 -5.57
CA LEU A 281 16.40 1.73 -6.72
C LEU A 281 16.13 2.50 -8.02
N GLU A 282 16.85 2.14 -9.07
CA GLU A 282 16.65 2.70 -10.42
C GLU A 282 15.58 1.95 -11.24
N LEU A 283 14.88 1.00 -10.61
CA LEU A 283 13.84 0.20 -11.23
C LEU A 283 12.47 0.78 -10.93
N GLY A 284 11.61 0.94 -11.94
CA GLY A 284 10.25 1.47 -11.78
C GLY A 284 9.20 0.64 -12.50
N VAL A 285 8.10 1.29 -12.88
CA VAL A 285 6.94 0.65 -13.53
C VAL A 285 7.29 0.03 -14.87
N ASN A 286 8.15 0.66 -15.68
CA ASN A 286 8.51 0.15 -17.01
C ASN A 286 9.30 -1.16 -16.91
N GLU A 287 10.24 -1.21 -15.97
CA GLU A 287 11.06 -2.37 -15.66
C GLU A 287 10.17 -3.48 -15.12
N LYS A 288 9.20 -3.16 -14.26
CA LYS A 288 8.21 -4.12 -13.77
C LYS A 288 7.41 -4.76 -14.90
N ILE A 289 6.89 -3.97 -15.84
CA ILE A 289 6.13 -4.49 -16.98
C ILE A 289 6.99 -5.44 -17.81
N SER A 290 8.26 -5.07 -18.06
CA SER A 290 9.19 -5.92 -18.79
C SER A 290 9.51 -7.23 -18.05
N PHE A 291 9.68 -7.16 -16.72
CA PHE A 291 9.88 -8.33 -15.86
C PHE A 291 8.69 -9.26 -15.93
N LEU A 292 7.46 -8.75 -15.80
CA LEU A 292 6.25 -9.58 -15.83
C LEU A 292 6.03 -10.25 -17.18
N LYS A 293 6.41 -9.60 -18.28
CA LYS A 293 6.40 -10.23 -19.62
C LYS A 293 7.35 -11.42 -19.66
N ALA A 294 8.59 -11.26 -19.19
CA ALA A 294 9.57 -12.35 -19.13
C ALA A 294 9.14 -13.46 -18.16
N TRP A 295 8.58 -13.10 -17.00
CA TRP A 295 8.09 -14.04 -15.99
C TRP A 295 6.96 -14.93 -16.53
N LYS A 296 6.00 -14.35 -17.27
CA LYS A 296 4.89 -15.11 -17.88
C LYS A 296 5.35 -16.09 -18.94
N THR A 297 6.36 -15.73 -19.74
CA THR A 297 6.95 -16.64 -20.71
C THR A 297 7.63 -17.81 -20.02
N PHE A 298 8.29 -17.56 -18.88
CA PHE A 298 8.94 -18.60 -18.11
C PHE A 298 7.96 -19.52 -17.38
N SER A 299 6.91 -18.98 -16.74
CA SER A 299 5.97 -19.79 -15.94
C SER A 299 5.03 -20.68 -16.78
N LYS A 300 5.05 -20.54 -18.10
CA LYS A 300 4.29 -21.39 -19.04
C LYS A 300 5.10 -22.58 -19.56
N VAL A 301 6.40 -22.61 -19.30
CA VAL A 301 7.31 -23.73 -19.56
C VAL A 301 7.41 -24.55 -18.28
#